data_AF-A0A7S2Z0S5-F1
#
_entry.id   AF-A0A7S2Z0S5-F1
#
_cell.length_a   1.000
_cell.length_b   1.000
_cell.length_c   1.000
_cell.angle_alpha   90.00
_cell.angle_beta   90.00
_cell.angle_gamma   90.00
#
_symmetry.space_group_name_H-M   'P 1'
#
loop_
_entity.id
_entity.type
_entity.pdbx_description
1 polymer ?
#
loop_
_entity_poly.entity_id
_entity_poly.type
_entity_poly.pdbx_seq_one_letter_code
_entity_poly.pdbx_strand_id
1 'polypeptide(L)'
;GVLINIDSEFDLENIRAAAKEAGKPAKVLLRINPDVDPQVHPYVSTGIKSSKFGIRNEKLQWFLDEIKKDAKSLDLVGVHCHLGSTISKVNIFYDATVLMVDFIKEIRAQGFNIRYFDIGGGLGIPYHRDQGEVMPTPNDLIDTVRTLVAELGVTLILEPGRSLVGNAGAFVNTVTGVKSNGQKNFVVIDGSMAELIRPSLYDA
;
A
#
# COMPACT_ATOMS: atom_id res chain seq x y z
N GLY A 1 20.07 5.57 -3.88
CA GLY A 1 19.78 5.87 -5.29
C GLY A 1 18.31 5.62 -5.58
N VAL A 2 17.78 4.51 -5.09
CA VAL A 2 16.33 4.24 -4.98
C VAL A 2 15.62 5.24 -4.05
N LEU A 3 14.29 5.25 -4.14
CA LEU A 3 13.39 5.90 -3.18
C LEU A 3 13.23 5.03 -1.94
N ILE A 4 13.06 5.65 -0.76
CA ILE A 4 12.90 4.94 0.52
C ILE A 4 11.72 5.55 1.28
N ASN A 5 10.73 4.74 1.64
CA ASN A 5 9.63 5.19 2.49
C ASN A 5 10.08 5.22 3.94
N ILE A 6 9.77 6.30 4.66
CA ILE A 6 9.97 6.44 6.10
C ILE A 6 8.68 5.98 6.79
N ASP A 7 8.80 5.01 7.70
CA ASP A 7 7.66 4.42 8.40
C ASP A 7 7.58 4.87 9.88
N SER A 8 8.69 5.31 10.49
CA SER A 8 8.76 5.69 11.91
C SER A 8 9.93 6.64 12.23
N GLU A 9 9.99 7.13 13.48
CA GLU A 9 11.06 8.00 13.96
C GLU A 9 12.43 7.30 13.94
N PHE A 10 12.50 6.05 14.41
CA PHE A 10 13.77 5.30 14.40
C PHE A 10 14.19 4.91 12.97
N ASP A 11 13.23 4.73 12.07
CA ASP A 11 13.50 4.43 10.65
C ASP A 11 14.15 5.63 9.95
N LEU A 12 13.64 6.85 10.21
CA LEU A 12 14.27 8.08 9.74
C LEU A 12 15.74 8.17 10.19
N GLU A 13 16.03 7.88 11.46
CA GLU A 13 17.41 7.92 11.99
C GLU A 13 18.31 6.88 11.33
N ASN A 14 17.81 5.66 11.11
CA ASN A 14 18.54 4.61 10.41
C ASN A 14 18.84 5.00 8.95
N ILE A 15 17.86 5.56 8.24
CA ILE A 15 18.02 6.04 6.86
C ILE A 15 19.05 7.18 6.83
N ARG A 16 18.99 8.10 7.79
CA ARG A 16 19.95 9.21 7.92
C ARG A 16 21.38 8.69 8.15
N ALA A 17 21.55 7.72 9.05
CA ALA A 17 22.85 7.09 9.29
C ALA A 17 23.39 6.39 8.03
N ALA A 18 22.55 5.59 7.37
CA ALA A 18 22.91 4.90 6.13
C ALA A 18 23.27 5.87 4.99
N ALA A 19 22.56 7.01 4.86
CA ALA A 19 22.84 8.04 3.87
C ALA A 19 24.23 8.68 4.09
N LYS A 20 24.57 8.94 5.37
CA LYS A 20 25.89 9.48 5.76
C LYS A 20 27.01 8.49 5.48
N GLU A 21 26.83 7.24 5.89
CA GLU A 21 27.80 6.17 5.63
C GLU A 21 28.03 5.96 4.13
N ALA A 22 26.96 5.98 3.34
CA ALA A 22 27.04 5.86 1.88
C ALA A 22 27.57 7.12 1.17
N GLY A 23 27.73 8.25 1.89
CA GLY A 23 28.10 9.54 1.32
C GLY A 23 27.11 10.05 0.25
N LYS A 24 25.84 9.65 0.32
CA LYS A 24 24.81 9.93 -0.69
C LYS A 24 23.50 10.32 -0.01
N PRO A 25 22.89 11.48 -0.37
CA PRO A 25 21.59 11.84 0.14
C PRO A 25 20.54 10.77 -0.18
N ALA A 26 19.76 10.36 0.81
CA ALA A 26 18.63 9.45 0.62
C ALA A 26 17.42 10.23 0.12
N LYS A 27 16.83 9.77 -0.98
CA LYS A 27 15.54 10.29 -1.47
C LYS A 27 14.43 9.56 -0.74
N VAL A 28 13.67 10.30 0.06
CA VAL A 28 12.69 9.72 0.98
C VAL A 28 11.26 10.15 0.67
N LEU A 29 10.31 9.29 1.01
CA LEU A 29 8.89 9.60 1.05
C LEU A 29 8.39 9.40 2.48
N LEU A 30 7.49 10.25 2.95
CA LEU A 30 6.82 10.02 4.24
C LEU A 30 5.59 9.13 4.01
N ARG A 31 5.54 7.96 4.66
CA ARG A 31 4.35 7.11 4.64
C ARG A 31 3.33 7.62 5.63
N ILE A 32 2.34 8.36 5.17
CA ILE A 32 1.31 8.97 6.00
C ILE A 32 0.08 8.07 6.01
N ASN A 33 -0.51 7.91 7.19
CA ASN A 33 -1.81 7.27 7.36
C ASN A 33 -2.93 8.30 7.18
N PRO A 34 -3.64 8.32 6.04
CA PRO A 34 -4.75 9.24 5.85
C PRO A 34 -5.91 8.83 6.78
N ASP A 35 -6.45 9.79 7.53
CA ASP A 35 -7.55 9.56 8.46
C ASP A 35 -8.89 9.51 7.71
N VAL A 36 -9.08 8.42 6.95
CA VAL A 36 -10.30 8.18 6.16
C VAL A 36 -11.50 7.92 7.08
N ASP A 37 -12.67 8.44 6.68
CA ASP A 37 -13.88 8.39 7.49
C ASP A 37 -14.24 6.94 7.88
N PRO A 38 -14.25 6.59 9.18
CA PRO A 38 -14.59 5.25 9.64
C PRO A 38 -16.04 4.84 9.35
N GLN A 39 -16.95 5.80 9.12
CA GLN A 39 -18.33 5.49 8.74
C GLN A 39 -18.42 5.00 7.28
N VAL A 40 -17.56 5.54 6.41
CA VAL A 40 -17.51 5.17 4.99
C VAL A 40 -16.61 3.95 4.79
N HIS A 41 -15.51 3.87 5.52
CA HIS A 41 -14.46 2.86 5.35
C HIS A 41 -14.03 2.22 6.68
N PRO A 42 -14.94 1.50 7.39
CA PRO A 42 -14.69 1.01 8.74
C PRO A 42 -13.48 0.08 8.85
N TYR A 43 -13.32 -0.87 7.92
CA TYR A 43 -12.21 -1.82 7.93
C TYR A 43 -10.85 -1.17 7.64
N VAL A 44 -10.81 -0.19 6.74
CA VAL A 44 -9.57 0.51 6.39
C VAL A 44 -9.18 1.46 7.51
N SER A 45 -10.13 2.24 8.04
CA SER A 45 -9.88 3.19 9.13
C SER A 45 -9.41 2.47 10.42
N THR A 46 -10.10 1.38 10.82
CA THR A 46 -9.67 0.56 11.97
C THR A 46 -8.34 -0.14 11.72
N GLY A 47 -8.12 -0.65 10.50
CA GLY A 47 -6.87 -1.26 10.08
C GLY A 47 -5.70 -0.29 10.15
N ILE A 48 -5.85 0.92 9.61
CA ILE A 48 -4.81 1.97 9.62
C ILE A 48 -4.50 2.41 11.04
N LYS A 49 -5.52 2.63 11.90
CA LYS A 49 -5.31 3.11 13.27
C LYS A 49 -4.63 2.11 14.20
N SER A 50 -4.90 0.81 14.01
CA SER A 50 -4.29 -0.27 14.79
C SER A 50 -3.02 -0.85 14.15
N SER A 51 -2.72 -0.41 12.93
CA SER A 51 -1.58 -0.87 12.16
C SER A 51 -0.25 -0.34 12.73
N LYS A 52 0.79 -1.16 12.61
CA LYS A 52 2.18 -0.80 12.91
C LYS A 52 2.84 0.07 11.84
N PHE A 53 2.14 0.30 10.73
CA PHE A 53 2.67 0.93 9.54
C PHE A 53 2.30 2.40 9.45
N GLY A 54 3.22 3.19 8.89
CA GLY A 54 3.02 4.59 8.59
C GLY A 54 3.02 5.50 9.81
N ILE A 55 3.16 6.78 9.53
CA ILE A 55 3.15 7.84 10.53
C ILE A 55 1.72 8.36 10.69
N ARG A 56 1.34 8.68 11.93
CA ARG A 56 0.11 9.41 12.18
C ARG A 56 0.26 10.87 11.74
N ASN A 57 -0.82 11.46 11.24
CA ASN A 57 -0.81 12.83 10.73
C ASN A 57 -0.34 13.85 11.78
N GLU A 58 -0.60 13.65 13.08
CA GLU A 58 -0.20 14.59 14.14
C GLU A 58 1.32 14.64 14.34
N LYS A 59 2.04 13.63 13.86
CA LYS A 59 3.51 13.57 13.89
C LYS A 59 4.16 14.22 12.67
N LEU A 60 3.39 14.62 11.65
CA LEU A 60 3.94 15.14 10.39
C LEU A 60 4.97 16.24 10.62
N GLN A 61 4.64 17.25 11.44
CA GLN A 61 5.55 18.37 11.69
C GLN A 61 6.90 17.94 12.26
N TRP A 62 6.92 16.94 13.16
CA TRP A 62 8.17 16.40 13.72
C TRP A 62 9.07 15.84 12.61
N PHE A 63 8.51 15.07 11.67
CA PHE A 63 9.28 14.52 10.55
C PHE A 63 9.82 15.62 9.63
N LEU A 64 9.01 16.64 9.34
CA LEU A 64 9.44 17.77 8.51
C LEU A 64 10.59 18.54 9.16
N ASP A 65 10.51 18.80 10.47
CA ASP A 65 11.57 19.48 11.22
C ASP A 65 12.86 18.65 11.23
N GLU A 66 12.76 17.34 11.47
CA GLU A 66 13.91 16.43 11.47
C GLU A 66 14.59 16.30 10.10
N ILE A 67 13.82 16.33 9.02
CA ILE A 67 14.39 16.32 7.67
C ILE A 67 15.09 17.65 7.37
N LYS A 68 14.50 18.79 7.76
CA LYS A 68 15.11 20.12 7.57
C LYS A 68 16.45 20.27 8.29
N LYS A 69 16.60 19.68 9.49
CA LYS A 69 17.86 19.71 10.26
C LYS A 69 19.04 19.08 9.51
N ASP A 70 18.79 18.15 8.59
CA ASP A 70 19.82 17.43 7.86
C ASP A 70 19.48 17.27 6.37
N ALA A 71 19.16 18.39 5.71
CA ALA A 71 18.84 18.43 4.28
C ALA A 71 20.00 17.99 3.36
N LYS A 72 21.21 17.78 3.90
CA LYS A 72 22.35 17.22 3.16
C LYS A 72 22.29 15.70 3.07
N SER A 73 21.70 15.05 4.08
CA SER A 73 21.60 13.59 4.14
C SER A 73 20.25 13.07 3.67
N LEU A 74 19.19 13.89 3.77
CA LEU A 74 17.81 13.53 3.43
C LEU A 74 17.21 14.51 2.42
N ASP A 75 16.66 13.98 1.32
CA ASP A 75 15.88 14.72 0.31
C ASP A 75 14.43 14.20 0.37
N LEU A 76 13.51 14.97 0.96
CA LEU A 76 12.08 14.63 0.97
C LEU A 76 11.46 14.92 -0.39
N VAL A 77 11.22 13.85 -1.16
CA VAL A 77 10.79 13.95 -2.56
C VAL A 77 9.33 13.59 -2.78
N GLY A 78 8.66 13.03 -1.78
CA GLY A 78 7.31 12.53 -1.94
C GLY A 78 6.59 12.19 -0.65
N VAL A 79 5.34 11.79 -0.81
CA VAL A 79 4.53 11.17 0.25
C VAL A 79 3.99 9.84 -0.25
N HIS A 80 3.74 8.92 0.68
CA HIS A 80 3.25 7.58 0.44
C HIS A 80 2.03 7.32 1.31
N CYS A 81 1.06 6.56 0.80
CA CYS A 81 0.06 5.89 1.63
C CYS A 81 -0.21 4.49 1.07
N HIS A 82 -0.73 3.60 1.90
CA HIS A 82 -1.13 2.25 1.48
C HIS A 82 -2.36 1.81 2.26
N LEU A 83 -3.46 1.57 1.53
CA LEU A 83 -4.81 1.46 2.11
C LEU A 83 -5.21 0.01 2.47
N GLY A 84 -4.37 -0.97 2.14
CA GLY A 84 -4.59 -2.38 2.41
C GLY A 84 -4.52 -3.24 1.15
N SER A 85 -5.04 -4.48 1.24
CA SER A 85 -5.08 -5.42 0.12
C SER A 85 -6.52 -5.84 -0.19
N THR A 86 -6.73 -6.46 -1.36
CA THR A 86 -8.02 -7.03 -1.78
C THR A 86 -9.17 -6.01 -1.81
N ILE A 87 -8.88 -4.76 -2.18
CA ILE A 87 -9.87 -3.69 -2.25
C ILE A 87 -10.77 -3.90 -3.47
N SER A 88 -12.08 -3.98 -3.22
CA SER A 88 -13.12 -4.18 -4.23
C SER A 88 -13.88 -2.91 -4.62
N LYS A 89 -13.67 -1.80 -3.91
CA LYS A 89 -14.33 -0.51 -4.20
C LYS A 89 -13.29 0.59 -4.32
N VAL A 90 -13.29 1.33 -5.44
CA VAL A 90 -12.23 2.33 -5.73
C VAL A 90 -12.44 3.67 -5.03
N ASN A 91 -13.61 3.92 -4.44
CA ASN A 91 -13.91 5.16 -3.72
C ASN A 91 -12.92 5.46 -2.59
N ILE A 92 -12.38 4.42 -1.92
CA ILE A 92 -11.36 4.61 -0.88
C ILE A 92 -10.08 5.28 -1.42
N PHE A 93 -9.69 5.01 -2.67
CA PHE A 93 -8.51 5.63 -3.28
C PHE A 93 -8.75 7.12 -3.55
N TYR A 94 -9.97 7.49 -3.96
CA TYR A 94 -10.38 8.89 -4.09
C TYR A 94 -10.30 9.61 -2.73
N ASP A 95 -11.01 9.09 -1.73
CA ASP A 95 -11.12 9.73 -0.41
C ASP A 95 -9.74 9.90 0.25
N ALA A 96 -8.89 8.87 0.18
CA ALA A 96 -7.52 8.95 0.67
C ALA A 96 -6.68 9.96 -0.13
N THR A 97 -6.84 10.01 -1.45
CA THR A 97 -6.09 10.94 -2.30
C THR A 97 -6.45 12.39 -2.01
N VAL A 98 -7.72 12.71 -1.76
CA VAL A 98 -8.15 14.05 -1.34
C VAL A 98 -7.40 14.49 -0.07
N LEU A 99 -7.32 13.63 0.94
CA LEU A 99 -6.58 13.93 2.18
C LEU A 99 -5.08 14.09 1.93
N MET A 100 -4.49 13.23 1.10
CA MET A 100 -3.06 13.29 0.77
C MET A 100 -2.70 14.52 -0.05
N VAL A 101 -3.60 15.01 -0.91
CA VAL A 101 -3.43 16.28 -1.64
C VAL A 101 -3.23 17.45 -0.67
N ASP A 102 -3.98 17.47 0.44
CA ASP A 102 -3.85 18.52 1.45
C ASP A 102 -2.51 18.44 2.19
N PHE A 103 -2.06 17.24 2.57
CA PHE A 103 -0.72 17.06 3.15
C PHE A 103 0.38 17.48 2.17
N ILE A 104 0.27 17.15 0.87
CA ILE A 104 1.25 17.57 -0.14
C ILE A 104 1.32 19.09 -0.23
N LYS A 105 0.18 19.79 -0.22
CA LYS A 105 0.13 21.26 -0.23
C LYS A 105 0.76 21.85 1.03
N GLU A 106 0.45 21.31 2.21
CA GLU A 106 1.04 21.72 3.49
C GLU A 106 2.56 21.57 3.47
N ILE A 107 3.06 20.40 3.05
CA ILE A 107 4.50 20.10 2.98
C ILE A 107 5.19 21.04 1.97
N ARG A 108 4.59 21.30 0.81
CA ARG A 108 5.13 22.25 -0.17
C ARG A 108 5.17 23.68 0.36
N ALA A 109 4.14 24.12 1.09
CA ALA A 109 4.13 25.45 1.73
C ALA A 109 5.26 25.63 2.74
N GLN A 110 5.75 24.52 3.32
CA GLN A 110 6.91 24.50 4.21
C GLN A 110 8.27 24.48 3.47
N GLY A 111 8.29 24.54 2.14
CA GLY A 111 9.49 24.67 1.31
C GLY A 111 10.05 23.37 0.73
N PHE A 112 9.37 22.23 0.90
CA PHE A 112 9.81 20.96 0.34
C PHE A 112 9.39 20.79 -1.13
N ASN A 113 10.29 20.24 -1.95
CA ASN A 113 10.03 19.98 -3.36
C ASN A 113 9.42 18.59 -3.58
N ILE A 114 8.13 18.46 -3.30
CA ILE A 114 7.39 17.21 -3.49
C ILE A 114 7.16 16.95 -4.99
N ARG A 115 7.78 15.87 -5.48
CA ARG A 115 7.77 15.42 -6.88
C ARG A 115 6.96 14.14 -7.07
N TYR A 116 6.83 13.32 -6.03
CA TYR A 116 6.18 12.02 -6.10
C TYR A 116 5.01 11.93 -5.12
N PHE A 117 3.95 11.28 -5.58
CA PHE A 117 2.88 10.82 -4.72
C PHE A 117 2.65 9.35 -4.99
N ASP A 118 2.87 8.52 -3.98
CA ASP A 118 2.70 7.08 -4.04
C ASP A 118 1.43 6.67 -3.29
N ILE A 119 0.45 6.13 -4.02
CA ILE A 119 -0.83 5.68 -3.42
C ILE A 119 -0.82 4.21 -3.01
N GLY A 120 0.34 3.55 -3.14
CA GLY A 120 0.52 2.15 -2.84
C GLY A 120 -0.22 1.25 -3.81
N GLY A 121 -0.68 0.11 -3.31
CA GLY A 121 -1.37 -0.92 -4.09
C GLY A 121 -2.75 -1.23 -3.53
N GLY A 122 -3.13 -2.50 -3.64
CA GLY A 122 -4.30 -3.03 -2.93
C GLY A 122 -5.50 -3.36 -3.80
N LEU A 123 -5.51 -2.96 -5.07
CA LEU A 123 -6.55 -3.34 -6.03
C LEU A 123 -6.74 -4.87 -6.03
N GLY A 124 -7.97 -5.30 -5.76
CA GLY A 124 -8.32 -6.71 -5.69
C GLY A 124 -8.45 -7.38 -7.06
N ILE A 125 -8.66 -8.69 -7.03
CA ILE A 125 -8.92 -9.53 -8.20
C ILE A 125 -10.09 -10.47 -7.89
N PRO A 126 -10.82 -10.96 -8.90
CA PRO A 126 -11.88 -11.92 -8.64
C PRO A 126 -11.29 -13.29 -8.28
N TYR A 127 -11.62 -13.79 -7.08
CA TYR A 127 -11.28 -15.14 -6.63
C TYR A 127 -12.42 -16.13 -6.93
N HIS A 128 -13.67 -15.66 -6.89
CA HIS A 128 -14.86 -16.48 -7.14
C HIS A 128 -15.51 -16.09 -8.47
N ARG A 129 -14.81 -16.39 -9.58
CA ARG A 129 -15.25 -16.01 -10.94
C ARG A 129 -16.57 -16.66 -11.34
N ASP A 130 -16.83 -17.86 -10.83
CA ASP A 130 -18.07 -18.62 -11.00
C ASP A 130 -19.26 -18.00 -10.27
N GLN A 131 -19.01 -17.13 -9.27
CA GLN A 131 -20.04 -16.43 -8.51
C GLN A 131 -20.36 -15.04 -9.07
N GLY A 132 -19.79 -14.67 -10.23
CA GLY A 132 -20.05 -13.39 -10.88
C GLY A 132 -19.43 -12.19 -10.16
N GLU A 133 -18.33 -12.40 -9.43
CA GLU A 133 -17.61 -11.33 -8.72
C GLU A 133 -17.10 -10.26 -9.72
N VAL A 134 -17.65 -9.05 -9.63
CA VAL A 134 -17.22 -7.90 -10.43
C VAL A 134 -16.23 -7.08 -9.59
N MET A 135 -14.99 -7.01 -10.06
CA MET A 135 -13.91 -6.25 -9.42
C MET A 135 -13.51 -5.05 -10.27
N PRO A 136 -13.12 -3.93 -9.65
CA PRO A 136 -12.65 -2.76 -10.36
C PRO A 136 -11.39 -3.05 -11.15
N THR A 137 -11.28 -2.43 -12.32
CA THR A 137 -10.12 -2.49 -13.19
C THR A 137 -9.06 -1.47 -12.77
N PRO A 138 -7.81 -1.59 -13.28
CA PRO A 138 -6.82 -0.54 -13.13
C PRO A 138 -7.30 0.83 -13.63
N ASN A 139 -8.12 0.89 -14.70
CA ASN A 139 -8.67 2.15 -15.18
C ASN A 139 -9.64 2.76 -14.16
N ASP A 140 -10.54 1.96 -13.59
CA ASP A 140 -11.46 2.43 -12.56
C ASP A 140 -10.72 3.05 -11.37
N LEU A 141 -9.60 2.46 -10.95
CA LEU A 141 -8.74 3.03 -9.91
C LEU A 141 -8.12 4.36 -10.37
N ILE A 142 -7.48 4.40 -11.53
CA ILE A 142 -6.76 5.61 -11.96
C ILE A 142 -7.72 6.76 -12.24
N ASP A 143 -8.90 6.49 -12.78
CA ASP A 143 -9.88 7.52 -13.08
C ASP A 143 -10.42 8.21 -11.81
N THR A 144 -10.34 7.56 -10.64
CA THR A 144 -10.62 8.23 -9.37
C THR A 144 -9.59 9.28 -8.98
N VAL A 145 -8.29 9.07 -9.27
CA VAL A 145 -7.22 9.93 -8.75
C VAL A 145 -6.62 10.86 -9.80
N ARG A 146 -6.81 10.57 -11.10
CA ARG A 146 -6.11 11.20 -12.23
C ARG A 146 -6.15 12.73 -12.19
N THR A 147 -7.34 13.31 -12.03
CA THR A 147 -7.52 14.77 -12.05
C THR A 147 -6.81 15.44 -10.88
N LEU A 148 -6.98 14.91 -9.67
CA LEU A 148 -6.35 15.44 -8.44
C LEU A 148 -4.81 15.41 -8.54
N VAL A 149 -4.25 14.32 -9.05
CA VAL A 149 -2.79 14.17 -9.21
C VAL A 149 -2.26 15.08 -10.32
N ALA A 150 -2.98 15.20 -11.45
CA ALA A 150 -2.60 16.08 -12.55
C ALA A 150 -2.52 17.55 -12.11
N GLU A 151 -3.50 18.02 -11.32
CA GLU A 151 -3.51 19.37 -10.75
C GLU A 151 -2.34 19.63 -9.78
N LEU A 152 -1.89 18.61 -9.05
CA LEU A 152 -0.72 18.71 -8.18
C LEU A 152 0.62 18.78 -8.95
N GLY A 153 0.66 18.38 -10.22
CA GLY A 153 1.91 18.32 -10.99
C GLY A 153 2.95 17.38 -10.39
N VAL A 154 2.52 16.31 -9.71
CA VAL A 154 3.40 15.25 -9.17
C VAL A 154 3.40 14.03 -10.08
N THR A 155 4.45 13.23 -9.99
CA THR A 155 4.48 11.88 -10.56
C THR A 155 3.74 10.92 -9.64
N LEU A 156 2.69 10.27 -10.15
CA LEU A 156 1.97 9.22 -9.45
C LEU A 156 2.79 7.92 -9.47
N ILE A 157 2.94 7.28 -8.32
CA ILE A 157 3.50 5.93 -8.16
C ILE A 157 2.37 4.99 -7.69
N LEU A 158 2.41 3.75 -8.19
CA LEU A 158 1.53 2.66 -7.84
C LEU A 158 2.37 1.46 -7.45
N GLU A 159 1.95 0.70 -6.44
CA GLU A 159 2.62 -0.52 -5.94
C GLU A 159 1.74 -1.78 -6.15
N PRO A 160 1.30 -2.10 -7.39
CA PRO A 160 0.40 -3.23 -7.60
C PRO A 160 1.15 -4.57 -7.45
N GLY A 161 0.65 -5.44 -6.58
CA GLY A 161 1.12 -6.82 -6.44
C GLY A 161 0.09 -7.81 -6.97
N ARG A 162 -0.94 -8.07 -6.15
CA ARG A 162 -2.00 -9.05 -6.44
C ARG A 162 -2.68 -8.82 -7.80
N SER A 163 -2.97 -7.58 -8.17
CA SER A 163 -3.63 -7.24 -9.42
C SER A 163 -2.78 -7.48 -10.67
N LEU A 164 -1.45 -7.56 -10.55
CA LEU A 164 -0.58 -7.89 -11.68
C LEU A 164 -0.40 -9.39 -11.88
N VAL A 165 -0.19 -10.14 -10.79
CA VAL A 165 0.26 -11.54 -10.88
C VAL A 165 -0.71 -12.56 -10.31
N GLY A 166 -1.69 -12.14 -9.52
CA GLY A 166 -2.55 -13.05 -8.76
C GLY A 166 -3.46 -13.93 -9.62
N ASN A 167 -3.73 -13.53 -10.87
CA ASN A 167 -4.49 -14.30 -11.85
C ASN A 167 -3.61 -14.88 -12.98
N ALA A 168 -2.29 -14.71 -12.91
CA ALA A 168 -1.35 -15.10 -13.96
C ALA A 168 -0.79 -16.53 -13.79
N GLY A 169 -1.19 -17.23 -12.72
CA GLY A 169 -0.68 -18.57 -12.40
C GLY A 169 -1.75 -19.50 -11.83
N ALA A 170 -1.48 -20.80 -11.90
CA ALA A 170 -2.29 -21.85 -11.31
C ALA A 170 -1.39 -22.82 -10.54
N PHE A 171 -1.87 -23.31 -9.40
CA PHE A 171 -1.20 -24.39 -8.67
C PHE A 171 -1.72 -25.73 -9.17
N VAL A 172 -1.00 -26.32 -10.12
CA VAL A 172 -1.38 -27.58 -10.78
C VAL A 172 -0.94 -28.76 -9.93
N ASN A 173 -1.87 -29.69 -9.70
CA ASN A 173 -1.69 -30.81 -8.79
C ASN A 173 -2.21 -32.11 -9.41
N THR A 174 -1.67 -33.24 -8.96
CA THR A 174 -2.15 -34.58 -9.31
C THR A 174 -3.03 -35.14 -8.20
N VAL A 175 -4.13 -35.79 -8.55
CA VAL A 175 -4.95 -36.52 -7.57
C VAL A 175 -4.21 -37.79 -7.15
N THR A 176 -3.83 -37.85 -5.88
CA THR A 176 -3.20 -39.02 -5.25
C THR A 176 -4.23 -40.08 -4.91
N GLY A 177 -5.44 -39.67 -4.51
CA GLY A 177 -6.54 -40.60 -4.22
C GLY A 177 -7.80 -39.93 -3.68
N VAL A 178 -8.86 -40.73 -3.55
CA VAL A 178 -10.15 -40.29 -3.00
C VAL A 178 -10.52 -41.18 -1.82
N LYS A 179 -10.96 -40.56 -0.72
CA LYS A 179 -11.43 -41.29 0.48
C LYS A 179 -12.67 -40.63 1.08
N SER A 180 -13.41 -41.39 1.90
CA SER A 180 -14.54 -40.89 2.69
C SER A 180 -14.38 -41.29 4.15
N ASN A 181 -14.93 -40.48 5.06
CA ASN A 181 -15.10 -40.86 6.47
C ASN A 181 -16.57 -41.18 6.83
N GLY A 182 -17.43 -41.35 5.83
CA GLY A 182 -18.88 -41.57 5.98
C GLY A 182 -19.71 -40.28 5.99
N GLN A 183 -19.15 -39.14 6.41
CA GLN A 183 -19.84 -37.83 6.41
C GLN A 183 -19.31 -36.89 5.32
N LYS A 184 -18.02 -36.92 5.06
CA LYS A 184 -17.33 -36.06 4.09
C LYS A 184 -16.50 -36.90 3.13
N ASN A 185 -16.40 -36.39 1.90
CA ASN A 185 -15.52 -36.92 0.88
C ASN A 185 -14.28 -36.05 0.78
N PHE A 186 -13.13 -36.65 0.48
CA PHE A 186 -11.84 -36.00 0.41
C PHE A 186 -11.14 -36.38 -0.89
N VAL A 187 -10.73 -35.36 -1.66
CA VAL A 187 -9.80 -35.51 -2.77
C VAL A 187 -8.42 -35.15 -2.24
N VAL A 188 -7.53 -36.14 -2.18
CA VAL A 188 -6.16 -35.95 -1.72
C VAL A 188 -5.28 -35.68 -2.94
N ILE A 189 -4.56 -34.56 -2.90
CA ILE A 189 -3.63 -34.13 -3.94
C ILE A 189 -2.18 -34.23 -3.44
N ASP A 190 -1.21 -34.06 -4.35
CA ASP A 190 0.23 -34.05 -4.05
C ASP A 190 0.72 -32.73 -3.43
N GLY A 191 0.10 -31.60 -3.76
CA GLY A 191 0.38 -30.32 -3.10
C GLY A 191 -0.27 -30.16 -1.73
N SER A 192 0.25 -29.20 -0.96
CA SER A 192 -0.15 -28.99 0.43
C SER A 192 -0.14 -27.51 0.84
N MET A 193 -0.42 -27.27 2.12
CA MET A 193 -0.31 -25.93 2.72
C MET A 193 1.14 -25.42 2.78
N ALA A 194 2.14 -26.29 2.60
CA ALA A 194 3.53 -25.87 2.50
C ALA A 194 3.77 -25.04 1.23
N GLU A 195 3.18 -25.44 0.11
CA GLU A 195 3.28 -24.74 -1.18
C GLU A 195 2.24 -23.62 -1.32
N LEU A 196 1.02 -23.84 -0.82
CA LEU A 196 -0.10 -22.88 -0.94
C LEU A 196 -0.81 -22.68 0.40
N ILE A 197 -0.27 -21.78 1.22
CA ILE A 197 -0.76 -21.54 2.59
C ILE A 197 -2.03 -20.69 2.68
N ARG A 198 -2.37 -19.94 1.62
CA ARG A 198 -3.40 -18.90 1.66
C ARG A 198 -4.77 -19.36 2.19
N PRO A 199 -5.33 -20.50 1.74
CA PRO A 199 -6.63 -20.95 2.23
C PRO A 199 -6.64 -21.20 3.74
N SER A 200 -5.57 -21.77 4.30
CA SER A 200 -5.49 -22.06 5.73
C SER A 200 -5.19 -20.84 6.60
N LEU A 201 -4.44 -19.87 6.08
CA LEU A 201 -4.00 -18.71 6.87
C LEU A 201 -5.04 -17.58 6.87
N TYR A 202 -5.85 -17.48 5.82
CA TYR A 202 -6.75 -16.35 5.59
C TYR A 202 -8.21 -16.78 5.36
N ASP A 203 -8.54 -18.07 5.50
CA ASP A 203 -9.85 -18.62 5.14
C ASP A 203 -10.29 -18.21 3.72
N ALA A 204 -9.34 -18.27 2.78
CA ALA A 204 -9.42 -17.73 1.42
C ALA A 204 -9.77 -18.76 0.34
#